data_AF-A0A5J5H662-F1
#
_entry.id   AF-A0A5J5H662-F1
#
_cell.length_a   1.000
_cell.length_b   1.000
_cell.length_c   1.000
_cell.angle_alpha   90.00
_cell.angle_beta   90.00
_cell.angle_gamma   90.00
#
_symmetry.space_group_name_H-M   'P 1'
#
loop_
_entity.id
_entity.type
_entity.pdbx_description
1 polymer ?
#
loop_
_entity_poly.entity_id
_entity_poly.type
_entity_poly.pdbx_seq_one_letter_code
_entity_poly.pdbx_strand_id
1 'polypeptide(L)'
;MERKIALENRYLGRSRRMATLANYYADETIKKGKKEWEKSKRYISRQPKLRDLQRKAALSRKYAPNEEVNKLRSLGNELFILF
;
A
#
# COMPACT_ATOMS: atom_id res chain seq x y z
N MET A 1 -6.91 -4.52 -1.49
CA MET A 1 -6.26 -3.22 -1.16
C MET A 1 -4.78 -3.20 -1.53
N GLU A 2 -4.06 -4.29 -1.31
CA GLU A 2 -2.62 -4.42 -1.61
C GLU A 2 -2.22 -4.04 -3.04
N ARG A 3 -2.99 -4.47 -4.06
CA ARG A 3 -2.73 -4.07 -5.46
C ARG A 3 -2.73 -2.56 -5.67
N LYS A 4 -3.66 -1.83 -5.01
CA LYS A 4 -3.75 -0.36 -5.11
C LYS A 4 -2.54 0.31 -4.44
N ILE A 5 -2.09 -0.22 -3.29
CA ILE A 5 -0.87 0.22 -2.59
C ILE A 5 0.36 0.00 -3.48
N ALA A 6 0.50 -1.17 -4.10
CA ALA A 6 1.62 -1.50 -4.99
C ALA A 6 1.69 -0.56 -6.21
N LEU A 7 0.54 -0.28 -6.84
CA LEU A 7 0.46 0.65 -7.97
C LEU A 7 0.84 2.08 -7.56
N GLU A 8 0.37 2.54 -6.40
CA GLU A 8 0.68 3.88 -5.90
C GLU A 8 2.17 4.01 -5.53
N ASN A 9 2.74 2.99 -4.90
CA ASN A 9 4.19 2.92 -4.63
C ASN A 9 5.02 2.95 -5.92
N ARG A 10 4.60 2.20 -6.95
CA ARG A 10 5.29 2.21 -8.25
C ARG A 10 5.20 3.59 -8.91
N TYR A 11 4.05 4.26 -8.83
CA TYR A 11 3.90 5.62 -9.31
C TYR A 11 4.82 6.61 -8.57
N LEU A 12 4.80 6.60 -7.24
CA LEU A 12 5.63 7.47 -6.40
C LEU A 12 7.13 7.21 -6.64
N GLY A 13 7.53 5.94 -6.79
CA GLY A 13 8.90 5.56 -7.12
C GLY A 13 9.36 6.15 -8.45
N ARG A 14 8.54 6.06 -9.51
CA ARG A 14 8.83 6.68 -10.81
C ARG A 14 8.87 8.21 -10.73
N SER A 15 7.90 8.82 -10.07
CA SER A 15 7.83 10.27 -9.90
C SER A 15 9.07 10.82 -9.18
N ARG A 16 9.53 10.13 -8.13
CA ARG A 16 10.78 10.45 -7.44
C ARG A 16 11.98 10.37 -8.38
N ARG A 17 12.12 9.29 -9.15
CA ARG A 17 13.24 9.11 -10.10
C ARG A 17 13.27 10.20 -11.16
N MET A 18 12.11 10.54 -11.74
CA MET A 18 11.99 11.60 -12.73
C MET A 18 12.36 12.97 -12.16
N ALA A 19 11.89 13.28 -10.95
CA ALA A 19 12.19 14.55 -10.29
C ALA A 19 13.66 14.66 -9.85
N THR A 20 14.37 13.54 -9.70
CA THR A 20 15.75 13.50 -9.20
C THR A 20 16.69 12.75 -10.14
N LEU A 21 16.49 12.92 -11.45
CA LEU A 21 17.23 12.18 -12.47
C LEU A 21 18.75 12.35 -12.34
N ALA A 22 19.20 13.53 -11.88
CA ALA A 22 20.61 13.81 -11.62
C ALA A 22 21.28 12.83 -10.65
N ASN A 23 20.52 12.22 -9.73
CA ASN A 23 21.01 11.27 -8.73
C ASN A 23 21.15 9.83 -9.24
N TYR A 24 20.77 9.56 -10.49
CA TYR A 24 20.78 8.23 -11.10
C TYR A 24 21.79 8.15 -12.26
N TYR A 25 22.49 7.04 -12.37
CA TYR A 25 23.28 6.69 -13.55
C TYR A 25 22.35 6.24 -14.69
N ALA A 26 22.91 6.09 -15.90
CA ALA A 26 22.16 5.65 -17.08
C ALA A 26 21.58 4.22 -16.92
N ASP A 27 22.19 3.39 -16.09
CA ASP A 27 21.71 2.03 -15.73
C ASP A 27 20.68 2.04 -14.58
N GLU A 28 20.13 3.21 -14.24
CA GLU A 28 19.19 3.45 -13.13
C GLU A 28 19.73 3.15 -11.72
N THR A 29 21.04 2.92 -11.57
CA THR A 29 21.66 2.79 -10.24
C THR A 29 21.85 4.17 -9.60
N ILE A 30 21.80 4.24 -8.27
CA ILE A 30 21.91 5.52 -7.56
C ILE A 30 23.38 5.92 -7.45
N LYS A 31 23.71 7.15 -7.88
CA LYS A 31 25.05 7.72 -7.77
C LYS A 31 25.58 7.73 -6.33
N LYS A 32 26.89 7.60 -6.16
CA LYS A 32 27.53 7.74 -4.84
C LYS A 32 27.62 9.23 -4.43
N GLY A 33 27.69 9.51 -3.13
CA GLY A 33 27.82 10.86 -2.57
C GLY A 33 26.53 11.47 -2.00
N LYS A 34 26.62 12.75 -1.58
CA LYS A 34 25.48 13.54 -1.08
C LYS A 34 24.45 13.71 -2.18
N LYS A 35 23.17 13.56 -1.83
CA LYS A 35 22.03 13.60 -2.77
C LYS A 35 21.03 14.66 -2.34
N GLU A 36 20.48 15.36 -3.32
CA GLU A 36 19.36 16.25 -3.13
C GLU A 36 18.10 15.57 -3.65
N TRP A 37 17.12 15.39 -2.77
CA TRP A 37 15.88 14.70 -3.10
C TRP A 37 14.76 15.69 -3.36
N GLU A 38 14.56 16.04 -4.62
CA GLU A 38 13.42 16.83 -5.06
C GLU A 38 12.14 15.98 -5.13
N LYS A 39 11.05 16.54 -4.62
CA LYS A 39 9.71 15.95 -4.70
C LYS A 39 8.83 16.84 -5.55
N SER A 40 8.29 16.29 -6.63
CA SER A 40 7.30 17.00 -7.44
C SER A 40 6.03 17.29 -6.63
N LYS A 41 5.31 18.36 -6.97
CA LYS A 41 4.00 18.69 -6.34
C LYS A 41 3.03 17.51 -6.42
N ARG A 42 3.06 16.76 -7.53
CA ARG A 42 2.27 15.52 -7.74
C ARG A 42 2.68 14.38 -6.81
N TYR A 43 3.97 14.24 -6.52
CA TYR A 43 4.45 13.25 -5.55
C TYR A 43 3.89 13.57 -4.16
N ILE A 44 4.00 14.82 -3.73
CA ILE A 44 3.54 15.29 -2.41
C ILE A 44 2.03 15.09 -2.28
N SER A 45 1.24 15.49 -3.28
CA SER A 45 -0.23 15.38 -3.22
C SER A 45 -0.74 13.95 -3.16
N ARG A 46 0.05 12.95 -3.57
CA ARG A 46 -0.33 11.53 -3.53
C ARG A 46 0.09 10.79 -2.27
N GLN A 47 1.00 11.33 -1.46
CA GLN A 47 1.41 10.69 -0.22
C GLN A 47 0.25 10.45 0.76
N PRO A 48 -0.72 11.38 0.95
CA PRO A 48 -1.87 11.15 1.81
C PRO A 48 -2.71 9.96 1.36
N LYS A 49 -2.92 9.82 0.04
CA LYS A 49 -3.66 8.70 -0.54
C LYS A 49 -2.99 7.35 -0.26
N LEU A 50 -1.66 7.27 -0.39
CA LEU A 50 -0.92 6.06 -0.03
C LEU A 50 -1.10 5.72 1.45
N ARG A 51 -0.93 6.72 2.34
CA ARG A 51 -1.09 6.56 3.79
C ARG A 51 -2.48 6.04 4.16
N ASP A 52 -3.52 6.57 3.53
CA ASP A 52 -4.90 6.14 3.76
C ASP A 52 -5.16 4.72 3.28
N LEU A 53 -4.61 4.32 2.13
CA LEU A 53 -4.71 2.95 1.63
C LEU A 53 -4.03 1.97 2.59
N GLN A 54 -2.83 2.31 3.08
CA GLN A 54 -2.10 1.48 4.06
C GLN A 54 -2.86 1.38 5.38
N ARG A 55 -3.41 2.48 5.89
CA ARG A 55 -4.25 2.50 7.10
C ARG A 55 -5.46 1.57 6.95
N LYS A 56 -6.20 1.68 5.85
CA LYS A 56 -7.36 0.82 5.56
C LYS A 56 -6.97 -0.66 5.45
N ALA A 57 -5.86 -0.96 4.78
CA ALA A 57 -5.36 -2.33 4.65
C ALA A 57 -4.91 -2.93 6.00
N ALA A 58 -4.27 -2.13 6.87
CA ALA A 58 -3.90 -2.56 8.21
C ALA A 58 -5.12 -2.85 9.09
N LEU A 59 -6.15 -1.99 9.05
CA LEU A 59 -7.40 -2.23 9.76
C LEU A 59 -8.11 -3.48 9.24
N SER A 60 -8.21 -3.65 7.92
CA SER A 60 -8.79 -4.85 7.32
C SER A 60 -8.09 -6.14 7.77
N ARG A 61 -6.75 -6.14 7.84
CA ARG A 61 -5.98 -7.27 8.38
C ARG A 61 -6.26 -7.53 9.87
N LYS A 62 -6.43 -6.46 10.67
CA LYS A 62 -6.76 -6.57 12.09
C LYS A 62 -8.14 -7.20 12.33
N TYR A 63 -9.14 -6.86 11.51
CA TYR A 63 -10.51 -7.31 11.69
C TYR A 63 -10.85 -8.62 10.97
N ALA A 64 -10.08 -9.01 9.95
CA ALA A 64 -10.35 -10.23 9.18
C ALA A 64 -10.54 -11.49 10.04
N PRO A 65 -9.70 -11.79 11.06
CA PRO A 65 -9.93 -12.95 11.91
C PRO A 65 -11.27 -12.90 12.67
N ASN A 66 -11.62 -11.73 13.20
CA ASN A 66 -12.87 -11.55 13.95
C ASN A 66 -14.09 -11.69 13.06
N GLU A 67 -14.00 -11.22 11.82
CA GLU A 67 -15.07 -11.36 10.84
C GLU A 67 -15.28 -12.84 10.47
N GLU A 68 -14.19 -13.58 10.25
CA GLU A 68 -14.24 -15.02 9.96
C GLU A 68 -14.79 -15.85 11.13
N VAL A 69 -14.33 -15.58 12.36
CA VAL A 69 -14.87 -16.24 13.57
C VAL A 69 -16.36 -15.95 13.75
N ASN A 70 -16.79 -14.71 13.50
CA ASN A 70 -18.22 -14.36 13.58
C ASN A 70 -19.04 -15.07 12.51
N LYS A 71 -18.54 -15.19 11.27
CA LYS A 71 -19.19 -15.97 10.20
C LYS A 71 -19.32 -17.45 10.58
N LEU A 72 -18.26 -18.05 11.12
CA LEU A 72 -18.29 -19.45 11.57
C LEU A 72 -19.30 -19.64 12.71
N ARG A 73 -19.36 -18.71 13.67
CA ARG A 73 -20.33 -18.74 14.77
C ARG A 73 -21.78 -18.63 14.26
N SER A 74 -22.05 -17.78 13.26
CA SER A 74 -23.40 -17.69 12.70
C SER A 74 -23.82 -18.99 11.99
N LEU A 75 -22.88 -19.67 11.32
CA LEU A 75 -23.15 -20.96 10.68
C LEU A 75 -23.38 -22.09 11.70
N GLY A 76 -22.62 -22.11 12.80
CA GLY A 76 -22.80 -23.11 13.86
C GLY A 76 -24.10 -22.98 14.68
N ASN A 77 -24.78 -21.84 14.60
CA ASN A 77 -26.11 -21.64 15.17
C ASN A 77 -27.24 -22.22 14.28
N GLU A 78 -26.97 -22.58 13.02
CA GLU A 78 -27.91 -23.32 12.17
C GLU A 78 -27.77 -24.82 12.46
N LEU A 79 -28.45 -25.28 13.51
CA LEU A 79 -28.53 -26.69 13.87
C LEU A 79 -29.52 -27.39 12.92
N PHE A 80 -29.01 -27.96 11.82
CA PHE A 80 -29.79 -28.87 10.99
C PHE A 80 -29.98 -30.21 11.73
N ILE A 81 -31.04 -30.30 12.52
CA ILE A 81 -31.51 -31.58 13.06
C ILE A 81 -32.26 -32.29 11.93
N LEU A 82 -31.61 -33.24 11.27
CA LEU A 82 -32.29 -34.21 10.41
C LEU A 82 -32.83 -35.33 11.31
N PHE A 83 -34.16 -35.47 11.33
CA PHE A 83 -34.91 -36.54 11.99
C PHE A 83 -34.71 -37.89 11.28
#